data_AF-G9ZQL9-F1
#
_entry.id   AF-G9ZQL9-F1
#
_cell.length_a   1.000
_cell.length_b   1.000
_cell.length_c   1.000
_cell.angle_alpha   90.00
_cell.angle_beta   90.00
_cell.angle_gamma   90.00
#
_symmetry.space_group_name_H-M   'P 1'
#
loop_
_entity.id
_entity.type
_entity.pdbx_description
1 polymer ?
#
loop_
_entity_poly.entity_id
_entity_poly.type
_entity_poly.pdbx_seq_one_letter_code
_entity_poly.pdbx_strand_id
1 'polypeptide(L)' 'MMKEFDNFNYYEVNNVYEASFFQFPKVLMYGEQYRYLSSGAKLAYMVLKDRLEYALRNHWVDEEGHVYFI' A
#
# COMPACT_ATOMS: atom_id res chain seq x y z
N MET A 1 46.19 -3.85 17.50
CA MET A 1 45.36 -2.64 17.31
C MET A 1 44.40 -2.94 16.17
N MET A 2 43.18 -3.39 16.49
CA MET A 2 42.13 -3.71 15.50
C MET A 2 41.34 -2.43 15.23
N LYS A 3 41.18 -2.06 13.95
CA LYS A 3 40.21 -1.05 13.52
C LYS A 3 38.87 -1.74 13.38
N GLU A 4 37.92 -1.45 14.26
CA GLU A 4 36.52 -1.75 14.00
C GLU A 4 35.94 -0.58 13.18
N PHE A 5 35.51 -0.90 11.95
CA PHE A 5 34.69 0.00 11.16
C PHE A 5 33.25 -0.36 11.44
N ASP A 6 32.61 0.41 12.31
CA ASP A 6 31.18 0.37 12.51
C ASP A 6 30.50 0.95 11.25
N ASN A 7 30.13 0.08 10.32
CA ASN A 7 29.29 0.43 9.18
C ASN A 7 27.84 0.58 9.67
N PHE A 8 27.54 1.69 10.32
CA PHE A 8 26.16 2.10 10.53
C PHE A 8 25.57 2.53 9.18
N ASN A 9 24.84 1.62 8.53
CA ASN A 9 23.96 1.95 7.42
C ASN A 9 22.77 2.75 7.99
N TYR A 10 22.90 4.08 8.01
CA TYR A 10 21.75 4.95 8.24
C TYR A 10 20.81 4.81 7.04
N TYR A 11 19.58 4.34 7.28
CA TYR A 11 18.53 4.44 6.28
C TYR A 11 18.20 5.93 6.11
N GLU A 12 18.60 6.52 4.98
CA GLU A 12 18.22 7.88 4.64
C GLU A 12 16.70 7.99 4.52
N VAL A 13 16.12 8.94 5.26
CA VAL A 13 14.67 9.26 5.31
C VAL A 13 14.08 9.53 3.91
N ASN A 14 14.92 9.77 2.90
CA ASN A 14 14.54 10.01 1.52
C ASN A 14 14.12 8.75 0.73
N ASN A 15 14.42 7.53 1.22
CA ASN A 15 14.15 6.29 0.47
C ASN A 15 12.71 5.77 0.63
N VAL A 16 11.92 6.36 1.53
CA VAL A 16 10.55 5.90 1.83
C VAL A 16 9.55 6.34 0.74
N TYR A 17 9.83 7.46 0.06
CA TYR A 17 8.98 7.97 -1.03
C TYR A 17 9.25 7.28 -2.37
N GLU A 18 10.45 6.71 -2.59
CA GLU A 18 10.81 6.05 -3.85
C GLU A 18 10.23 4.62 -4.00
N ALA A 19 9.64 4.05 -2.94
CA ALA A 19 9.16 2.66 -2.95
C ALA A 19 7.66 2.49 -2.62
N SER A 20 6.82 3.51 -2.83
CA SER A 20 5.36 3.40 -2.64
C SER A 20 4.66 3.10 -3.97
N PHE A 21 4.14 1.88 -4.12
CA PHE A 21 3.45 1.42 -5.32
C PHE A 21 2.03 0.96 -5.02
N PHE A 22 1.08 1.30 -5.88
CA PHE A 22 -0.25 0.72 -5.84
C PHE A 22 -0.23 -0.73 -6.33
N GLN A 23 -0.89 -1.62 -5.59
CA GLN A 23 -1.14 -2.97 -6.05
C GLN A 23 -2.31 -2.99 -7.04
N PHE A 24 -2.06 -3.47 -8.27
CA PHE A 24 -3.11 -3.66 -9.27
C PHE A 24 -3.66 -5.10 -9.20
N PRO A 25 -4.93 -5.32 -8.79
CA PRO A 25 -5.53 -6.65 -8.81
C PRO A 25 -5.69 -7.18 -10.23
N LYS A 26 -5.06 -8.32 -10.54
CA LYS A 26 -5.14 -8.96 -11.88
C LYS A 26 -6.58 -9.22 -12.34
N VAL A 27 -7.50 -9.45 -11.41
CA VAL A 27 -8.92 -9.68 -11.73
C VAL A 27 -9.56 -8.45 -12.40
N LEU A 28 -9.12 -7.22 -12.08
CA LEU A 28 -9.61 -6.01 -12.74
C LEU A 28 -9.08 -5.87 -14.19
N MET A 29 -8.00 -6.59 -14.55
CA MET A 29 -7.52 -6.66 -15.94
C MET A 29 -8.22 -7.77 -16.74
N TYR A 30 -8.31 -8.96 -16.16
CA TYR A 30 -8.67 -10.18 -16.93
C TYR A 30 -10.08 -10.72 -16.62
N GLY A 31 -10.72 -10.27 -15.55
CA GLY A 31 -12.06 -10.74 -15.18
C GLY A 31 -13.13 -10.18 -16.11
N GLU A 32 -13.89 -11.06 -16.76
CA GLU A 32 -15.02 -10.70 -17.63
C GLU A 32 -16.01 -9.77 -16.92
N GLN A 33 -16.31 -10.05 -15.65
CA GLN A 33 -17.19 -9.25 -14.78
C GLN A 33 -16.75 -7.78 -14.62
N TYR A 34 -15.47 -7.47 -14.85
CA TYR A 34 -14.89 -6.14 -14.69
C TYR A 34 -14.42 -5.52 -16.01
N ARG A 35 -14.70 -6.18 -17.15
CA ARG A 35 -14.29 -5.70 -18.48
C ARG A 35 -14.88 -4.33 -18.81
N TYR A 36 -16.10 -4.06 -18.32
CA TYR A 36 -16.83 -2.82 -18.58
C TYR A 36 -16.37 -1.64 -17.71
N LEU A 37 -15.56 -1.89 -16.67
CA LEU A 37 -15.07 -0.83 -15.81
C LEU A 37 -14.10 0.06 -16.59
N SER A 38 -14.29 1.36 -16.47
CA SER A 38 -13.35 2.34 -17.02
C SER A 38 -12.00 2.23 -16.31
N SER A 39 -10.93 2.65 -17.00
CA SER A 39 -9.61 2.74 -16.38
C SER A 39 -9.63 3.63 -15.14
N GLY A 40 -10.44 4.70 -15.14
CA GLY A 40 -10.64 5.57 -13.98
C GLY A 40 -11.26 4.85 -12.77
N ALA A 41 -12.26 3.99 -12.99
CA ALA A 41 -12.84 3.19 -11.92
C ALA A 41 -11.83 2.19 -11.32
N LYS A 42 -11.00 1.56 -12.16
CA LYS A 42 -9.93 0.65 -11.71
C LYS A 42 -8.85 1.38 -10.92
N LEU A 43 -8.48 2.59 -11.35
CA LEU A 43 -7.56 3.48 -10.61
C LEU A 43 -8.14 3.89 -9.26
N ALA A 44 -9.41 4.33 -9.22
CA ALA A 44 -10.08 4.70 -7.99
C ALA A 44 -10.11 3.55 -6.97
N TYR A 45 -10.40 2.33 -7.43
CA TYR A 45 -10.34 1.14 -6.58
C TYR A 45 -8.95 0.94 -5.95
N MET A 46 -7.88 1.08 -6.73
CA MET A 46 -6.51 0.92 -6.21
C MET A 46 -6.17 1.94 -5.13
N VAL A 47 -6.57 3.21 -5.33
CA VAL A 47 -6.37 4.26 -4.33
C VAL A 47 -7.13 3.96 -3.05
N LEU A 48 -8.39 3.52 -3.16
CA LEU A 48 -9.22 3.18 -2.00
C LEU A 48 -8.67 1.96 -1.25
N LYS A 49 -8.20 0.93 -1.98
CA LYS A 49 -7.58 -0.26 -1.37
C LYS A 49 -6.30 0.07 -0.61
N ASP A 50 -5.44 0.91 -1.17
CA ASP A 50 -4.21 1.36 -0.51
C ASP A 50 -4.51 2.13 0.77
N ARG A 51 -5.50 3.03 0.74
CA ARG A 51 -5.99 3.72 1.94
C ARG A 51 -6.57 2.74 2.96
N LEU A 52 -7.25 1.68 2.52
CA LEU A 52 -7.83 0.67 3.42
C LEU A 52 -6.75 -0.06 4.20
N GLU A 53 -5.71 -0.48 3.49
CA GLU A 53 -4.57 -1.15 4.08
C GLU A 53 -3.82 -0.24 5.05
N TYR A 54 -3.72 1.06 4.74
CA TYR A 54 -3.18 2.04 5.66
C TYR A 54 -4.00 2.14 6.95
N ALA A 55 -5.33 2.22 6.86
CA ALA A 55 -6.23 2.26 8.03
C ALA A 55 -6.11 0.97 8.88
N LEU A 56 -6.08 -0.19 8.24
CA LEU A 56 -5.88 -1.50 8.89
C LEU A 56 -4.55 -1.60 9.63
N ARG A 57 -3.46 -1.16 9.00
CA ARG A 57 -2.12 -1.16 9.63
C ARG A 57 -2.07 -0.27 10.87
N ASN A 58 -2.85 0.82 10.89
CA ASN A 58 -2.95 1.73 12.04
C ASN A 58 -3.97 1.28 13.10
N HIS A 59 -4.53 0.07 12.98
CA HIS A 59 -5.48 -0.53 13.94
C HIS A 59 -6.74 0.33 14.16
N TRP A 60 -7.23 0.98 13.11
CA TRP A 60 -8.58 1.56 13.11
C TRP A 60 -9.61 0.48 12.80
N VAL A 61 -9.65 -0.51 13.69
CA VAL A 61 -10.55 -1.65 13.63
C VAL A 61 -11.41 -1.56 14.88
N ASP A 62 -12.73 -1.50 14.70
CA ASP A 62 -13.66 -1.54 15.83
C ASP A 62 -13.60 -2.90 16.54
N GLU A 63 -14.27 -3.03 17.69
CA GLU A 63 -14.32 -4.28 18.46
C GLU A 63 -14.98 -5.45 17.69
N GLU A 64 -15.62 -5.18 16.54
CA GLU A 64 -16.31 -6.15 15.68
C GLU A 64 -15.50 -6.54 14.42
N GLY A 65 -14.35 -5.90 14.15
CA GLY A 65 -13.50 -6.21 12.99
C GLY A 65 -13.79 -5.38 11.73
N HIS A 66 -14.62 -4.34 11.81
CA HIS A 66 -14.91 -3.45 10.68
C HIS A 66 -13.91 -2.30 10.60
N VAL A 67 -13.49 -1.99 9.36
CA VAL A 67 -12.54 -0.92 9.06
C VAL A 67 -13.31 0.31 8.61
N TYR A 68 -13.10 1.45 9.26
CA TYR A 68 -13.67 2.73 8.84
C TYR A 68 -12.57 3.69 8.41
N PHE A 69 -12.92 4.56 7.47
CA PHE A 69 -12.08 5.66 7.00
C PHE A 69 -12.56 6.96 7.62
N ILE A 70 -11.65 7.78 8.14
CA ILE A 70 -11.84 9.22 8.38
C ILE A 70 -11.11 9.99 7.28
#